data_AF-A0A929CFG9-F1
#
_entry.id   AF-A0A929CFG9-F1
#
_cell.length_a   1.000
_cell.length_b   1.000
_cell.length_c   1.000
_cell.angle_alpha   90.00
_cell.angle_beta   90.00
_cell.angle_gamma   90.00
#
_symmetry.space_group_name_H-M   'P 1'
#
loop_
_entity.id
_entity.type
_entity.pdbx_description
1 polymer ?
#
loop_
_entity_poly.entity_id
_entity_poly.type
_entity_poly.pdbx_seq_one_letter_code
_entity_poly.pdbx_strand_id
1 'polypeptide(L)'
;MNAGLWGGVTDVAWGVVFPGGGTAPRHPSQLYEALLEGVVLFVIIYSLHRLKVKTGVPGFCFLALYGLFRFLIEFVRQPDAHLGFLWGGATMGQLLSLPMLLVGCAGMIVLFKGKLHE
;
A
#
# COMPACT_ATOMS: atom_id res chain seq x y z
N MET A 1 6.67 -17.00 -11.37
CA MET A 1 6.97 -16.24 -10.14
C MET A 1 8.17 -15.35 -10.44
N ASN A 2 7.97 -14.04 -10.55
CA ASN A 2 9.05 -13.10 -10.85
C ASN A 2 9.88 -12.85 -9.60
N ALA A 3 11.03 -13.51 -9.55
CA ALA A 3 12.05 -13.48 -8.51
C ALA A 3 12.83 -12.15 -8.52
N GLY A 4 12.18 -11.00 -8.37
CA GLY A 4 12.87 -9.70 -8.47
C GLY A 4 12.30 -8.56 -7.64
N LEU A 5 11.23 -8.79 -6.87
CA LEU A 5 10.55 -7.77 -6.06
C LEU A 5 10.52 -8.14 -4.57
N TRP A 6 11.56 -8.82 -4.09
CA TRP A 6 11.69 -9.18 -2.67
C TRP A 6 12.08 -7.97 -1.82
N GLY A 7 11.67 -7.99 -0.56
CA GLY A 7 12.02 -6.95 0.39
C GLY A 7 13.48 -6.98 0.84
N GLY A 8 13.79 -6.08 1.77
CA GLY A 8 15.11 -6.01 2.39
C GLY A 8 15.48 -7.29 3.13
N VAL A 9 16.79 -7.46 3.34
CA VAL A 9 17.33 -8.49 4.26
C VAL A 9 16.77 -8.23 5.65
N THR A 10 16.39 -9.29 6.34
CA THR A 10 15.68 -9.18 7.61
C THR A 10 15.99 -10.35 8.53
N ASP A 11 16.00 -10.09 9.83
CA ASP A 11 16.21 -11.10 10.87
C ASP A 11 14.88 -11.58 11.49
N VAL A 12 13.74 -11.16 10.94
CA VAL A 12 12.42 -11.60 11.45
C VAL A 12 12.20 -13.10 11.20
N ALA A 13 11.52 -13.77 12.13
CA ALA A 13 11.34 -15.21 12.13
C ALA A 13 10.60 -15.78 10.90
N TRP A 14 9.89 -14.95 10.14
CA TRP A 14 9.18 -15.31 8.92
C TRP A 14 9.87 -14.79 7.64
N GLY A 15 11.15 -14.43 7.72
CA GLY A 15 11.97 -14.11 6.55
C GLY A 15 12.10 -15.33 5.62
N VAL A 16 12.01 -15.10 4.32
CA VAL A 16 12.09 -16.16 3.30
C VAL A 16 13.35 -15.97 2.46
N VAL A 17 14.07 -17.07 2.23
CA VAL A 17 15.22 -17.08 1.30
C VAL A 17 14.68 -17.32 -0.11
N PHE A 18 14.85 -16.34 -0.98
CA PHE A 18 14.32 -16.40 -2.35
C PHE A 18 15.36 -16.93 -3.34
N PRO A 19 14.97 -17.80 -4.30
CA PRO A 19 15.84 -18.21 -5.40
C PRO A 19 16.28 -16.97 -6.22
N GLY A 20 17.58 -16.63 -6.19
CA GLY A 20 18.15 -15.43 -6.84
C GLY A 20 18.35 -14.22 -5.93
N GLY A 21 17.91 -14.25 -4.66
CA GLY A 21 18.04 -13.17 -3.69
C GLY A 21 19.26 -13.28 -2.75
N GLY A 22 20.10 -14.31 -2.91
CA GLY A 22 21.21 -14.64 -2.01
C GLY A 22 20.81 -15.64 -0.91
N THR A 23 21.72 -15.89 0.04
CA THR A 23 21.52 -16.81 1.17
C THR A 23 20.84 -16.16 2.38
N ALA A 24 20.76 -14.83 2.40
CA ALA A 24 20.18 -14.09 3.50
C ALA A 24 18.64 -14.09 3.43
N PRO A 25 17.94 -14.30 4.56
CA PRO A 25 16.49 -14.19 4.63
C PRO A 25 16.02 -12.76 4.32
N ARG A 26 14.91 -12.65 3.57
CA ARG A 26 14.34 -11.37 3.12
C ARG A 26 12.87 -11.28 3.46
N HIS A 27 12.37 -10.06 3.58
CA HIS A 27 10.95 -9.84 3.76
C HIS A 27 10.15 -10.32 2.54
N PRO A 28 9.12 -11.17 2.73
CA PRO A 28 8.22 -11.58 1.65
C PRO A 28 7.22 -10.46 1.33
N SER A 29 7.71 -9.34 0.81
CA SER A 29 6.92 -8.15 0.42
C SER A 29 5.71 -8.49 -0.44
N GLN A 30 5.84 -9.47 -1.34
CA GLN A 30 4.74 -9.96 -2.18
C GLN A 30 3.57 -10.51 -1.37
N LEU A 31 3.83 -11.17 -0.23
CA LEU A 31 2.79 -11.68 0.65
C LEU A 31 2.10 -10.52 1.38
N TYR A 32 2.87 -9.49 1.76
CA TYR A 32 2.30 -8.28 2.36
C TYR A 32 1.45 -7.50 1.34
N GLU A 33 1.91 -7.37 0.10
CA GLU A 33 1.16 -6.77 -1.01
C GLU A 33 -0.14 -7.55 -1.25
N ALA A 34 -0.08 -8.87 -1.40
CA ALA A 34 -1.26 -9.71 -1.63
C ALA A 34 -2.26 -9.65 -0.46
N LEU A 35 -1.77 -9.61 0.78
CA LEU A 35 -2.62 -9.53 1.97
C LEU A 35 -3.26 -8.14 2.10
N LEU A 36 -2.48 -7.06 2.00
CA LEU A 36 -2.95 -5.70 2.23
C LEU A 36 -3.73 -5.14 1.03
N GLU A 37 -3.12 -5.13 -0.17
CA GLU A 37 -3.75 -4.59 -1.38
C GLU A 37 -4.81 -5.54 -1.95
N GLY A 38 -4.72 -6.85 -1.67
CA GLY A 38 -5.70 -7.83 -2.09
C GLY A 38 -6.78 -8.08 -1.04
N VAL A 39 -6.47 -8.91 -0.05
CA VAL A 39 -7.46 -9.46 0.89
C VAL A 39 -8.09 -8.38 1.78
N VAL A 40 -7.26 -7.59 2.47
CA VAL A 40 -7.73 -6.58 3.42
C VAL A 40 -8.52 -5.49 2.69
N LEU A 41 -7.97 -4.96 1.59
CA LEU A 41 -8.64 -3.95 0.79
C LEU A 41 -9.98 -4.46 0.22
N PHE A 42 -10.00 -5.70 -0.29
CA PHE A 42 -11.25 -6.32 -0.77
C PHE A 42 -12.29 -6.43 0.35
N VAL A 43 -11.92 -6.92 1.53
CA VAL A 43 -12.85 -7.08 2.67
C VAL A 43 -13.43 -5.72 3.08
N ILE A 44 -12.61 -4.67 3.14
CA ILE A 44 -13.07 -3.33 3.52
C ILE A 44 -14.05 -2.78 2.49
N ILE A 45 -13.70 -2.80 1.21
CA ILE A 45 -14.55 -2.27 0.14
C ILE A 45 -15.83 -3.09 0.00
N TYR A 46 -15.74 -4.42 0.09
CA TYR A 46 -16.90 -5.30 0.08
C TYR A 46 -17.83 -5.00 1.26
N SER A 47 -17.29 -4.79 2.46
CA SER A 47 -18.09 -4.44 3.65
C SER A 47 -18.79 -3.09 3.47
N LEU A 48 -18.10 -2.07 2.95
CA LEU A 48 -18.72 -0.77 2.63
C LEU A 48 -19.84 -0.90 1.60
N HIS A 49 -19.64 -1.74 0.58
CA HIS A 49 -20.67 -2.04 -0.40
C HIS A 49 -21.89 -2.71 0.24
N ARG A 50 -21.70 -3.66 1.16
CA ARG A 50 -22.79 -4.32 1.91
C ARG A 50 -23.55 -3.35 2.82
N LEU A 51 -22.87 -2.34 3.35
CA LEU A 51 -23.46 -1.28 4.18
C LEU A 51 -24.23 -0.22 3.36
N LYS A 52 -24.27 -0.32 2.02
CA LYS A 52 -24.96 0.63 1.12
C LYS A 52 -24.58 2.08 1.40
N VAL A 53 -23.29 2.34 1.63
CA VAL A 53 -22.77 3.68 1.88
C VAL A 53 -22.99 4.61 0.67
N LYS A 54 -22.97 5.93 0.90
CA LYS A 54 -23.15 6.95 -0.15
C LYS A 54 -22.17 6.72 -1.30
N THR A 55 -22.66 6.92 -2.52
CA THR A 55 -21.86 6.85 -3.75
C THR A 55 -20.61 7.73 -3.61
N GLY A 56 -19.44 7.16 -3.93
CA GLY A 56 -18.15 7.82 -3.79
C GLY A 56 -17.35 7.40 -2.54
N VAL A 57 -18.01 7.05 -1.43
CA VAL A 57 -17.32 6.61 -0.19
C VAL A 57 -16.41 5.40 -0.43
N PRO A 58 -16.84 4.32 -1.11
CA PRO A 58 -15.97 3.18 -1.37
C PRO A 58 -14.77 3.55 -2.26
N GLY A 59 -14.95 4.45 -3.23
CA GLY A 59 -13.88 4.86 -4.15
C GLY A 59 -12.81 5.70 -3.47
N PHE A 60 -13.19 6.69 -2.66
CA PHE A 60 -12.22 7.49 -1.91
C PHE A 60 -11.56 6.70 -0.79
N CYS A 61 -12.30 5.77 -0.15
CA CYS A 61 -11.73 4.84 0.82
C CYS A 61 -10.70 3.91 0.18
N PHE A 62 -10.98 3.40 -1.03
CA PHE A 62 -10.01 2.60 -1.80
C PHE A 62 -8.74 3.40 -2.07
N LEU A 63 -8.84 4.63 -2.58
CA LEU A 63 -7.67 5.48 -2.86
C LEU A 63 -6.83 5.76 -1.62
N ALA A 64 -7.47 6.08 -0.50
CA ALA A 64 -6.78 6.35 0.76
C ALA A 64 -6.06 5.10 1.29
N LEU A 65 -6.75 3.97 1.39
CA LEU A 65 -6.17 2.73 1.92
C LEU A 65 -5.09 2.16 1.00
N TYR A 66 -5.30 2.22 -0.32
CA TYR A 66 -4.31 1.79 -1.30
C TYR A 66 -3.02 2.61 -1.20
N GLY A 67 -3.14 3.94 -1.15
CA GLY A 67 -2.00 4.83 -0.94
C GLY A 67 -1.28 4.54 0.38
N LEU A 68 -2.01 4.32 1.46
CA LEU A 68 -1.42 3.97 2.76
C LEU A 68 -0.66 2.63 2.71
N PHE A 69 -1.26 1.57 2.14
CA PHE A 69 -0.60 0.27 2.06
C PHE A 69 0.63 0.30 1.17
N ARG A 70 0.57 0.98 0.03
CA ARG A 70 1.73 1.24 -0.83
C ARG A 70 2.85 1.93 -0.06
N PHE A 71 2.53 2.98 0.67
CA PHE A 71 3.51 3.72 1.47
C PHE A 71 4.17 2.82 2.53
N LEU A 72 3.41 1.98 3.22
CA LEU A 72 3.91 1.07 4.25
C LEU A 72 4.79 -0.05 3.68
N ILE A 73 4.35 -0.69 2.59
CA ILE A 73 5.09 -1.79 1.95
C ILE A 73 6.44 -1.31 1.43
N GLU A 74 6.49 -0.07 0.95
CA GLU A 74 7.69 0.53 0.41
C GLU A 74 8.81 0.73 1.44
N PHE A 75 8.49 0.85 2.74
CA PHE A 75 9.51 0.82 3.81
C PHE A 75 10.16 -0.56 3.98
N VAL A 76 9.43 -1.61 3.64
CA VAL A 76 9.86 -3.00 3.78
C VAL A 76 10.56 -3.47 2.50
N ARG A 77 10.24 -2.85 1.37
CA ARG A 77 10.91 -3.07 0.09
C ARG A 77 12.33 -2.52 0.15
N GLN A 78 13.25 -3.27 -0.44
CA GLN A 78 14.59 -2.76 -0.65
C GLN A 78 14.51 -1.65 -1.70
N PRO A 79 15.08 -0.44 -1.45
CA PRO A 79 15.11 0.60 -2.46
C PRO A 79 15.86 0.07 -3.68
N ASP A 80 15.24 0.12 -4.85
CA ASP A 80 15.83 -0.37 -6.09
C ASP A 80 17.19 0.32 -6.32
N ALA A 81 18.26 -0.47 -6.35
CA ALA A 81 19.64 0.02 -6.48
C ALA A 81 19.89 0.84 -7.76
N HIS A 82 18.99 0.73 -8.76
CA HIS A 82 19.06 1.45 -10.03
C HIS A 82 18.39 2.84 -10.01
N LEU A 83 17.45 3.09 -9.11
CA LEU A 83 16.75 4.38 -8.99
C LEU A 83 17.32 5.25 -7.86
N GLY A 84 18.00 4.63 -6.89
CA GLY A 84 18.49 5.32 -5.70
C GLY A 84 17.34 5.90 -4.87
N PHE A 85 17.69 6.64 -3.81
CA PHE A 85 16.72 7.49 -3.14
C PHE A 85 16.51 8.75 -3.98
N LEU A 86 15.27 9.16 -4.20
CA LEU A 86 14.96 10.50 -4.71
C LEU A 86 15.30 11.56 -3.64
N TRP A 87 15.21 12.83 -4.01
CA TRP A 87 15.43 13.98 -3.13
C TRP A 87 14.81 13.75 -1.74
N GLY A 88 15.66 13.69 -0.70
CA GLY A 88 15.24 13.57 0.69
C GLY A 88 15.12 12.15 1.26
N GLY A 89 15.53 11.10 0.54
CA GLY A 89 15.43 9.72 1.06
C GLY A 89 14.09 9.04 0.76
N ALA A 90 13.27 9.63 -0.12
CA ALA A 90 12.00 9.06 -0.54
C ALA A 90 12.18 8.12 -1.75
N THR A 91 11.39 7.05 -1.81
CA THR A 91 11.36 6.19 -3.01
C THR A 91 10.25 6.63 -3.98
N MET A 92 10.30 6.16 -5.23
CA MET A 92 9.24 6.41 -6.23
C MET A 92 7.87 5.94 -5.74
N GLY A 93 7.81 4.81 -5.02
CA GLY A 93 6.57 4.29 -4.43
C GLY A 93 5.95 5.25 -3.42
N GLN A 94 6.78 5.87 -2.57
CA GLN A 94 6.33 6.87 -1.60
C GLN A 94 5.79 8.13 -2.30
N LEU A 95 6.49 8.61 -3.33
CA LEU A 95 6.06 9.80 -4.09
C LEU A 95 4.71 9.61 -4.77
N LEU A 96 4.44 8.43 -5.33
CA LEU A 96 3.16 8.13 -5.99
C LEU A 96 2.04 7.81 -5.02
N SER A 97 2.36 7.24 -3.86
CA SER A 97 1.38 6.85 -2.83
C SER A 97 0.80 8.04 -2.05
N LEU A 98 1.61 9.07 -1.79
CA LEU A 98 1.20 10.30 -1.08
C LEU A 98 0.05 11.06 -1.77
N PRO A 99 0.09 11.40 -3.07
CA PRO A 99 -1.01 12.09 -3.73
C PRO A 99 -2.28 11.24 -3.76
N MET A 100 -2.18 9.92 -3.91
CA MET A 100 -3.34 9.03 -3.83
C MET A 100 -3.99 9.06 -2.44
N LEU A 101 -3.17 8.99 -1.39
CA LEU A 101 -3.63 9.10 0.00
C LEU A 101 -4.33 10.45 0.26
N LEU A 102 -3.71 11.55 -0.20
CA LEU A 102 -4.25 12.89 -0.04
C LEU A 102 -5.60 13.07 -0.76
N VAL A 103 -5.71 12.60 -2.01
CA VAL A 103 -6.96 12.68 -2.79
C VAL A 103 -8.05 11.83 -2.14
N GLY A 104 -7.72 10.62 -1.68
CA GLY A 104 -8.67 9.75 -0.96
C GLY A 104 -9.20 10.41 0.32
N CYS A 105 -8.31 10.95 1.15
CA CYS A 105 -8.69 11.65 2.39
C CYS A 105 -9.50 12.92 2.13
N ALA A 106 -9.07 13.75 1.16
CA ALA A 106 -9.78 14.98 0.80
C ALA A 106 -11.20 14.69 0.31
N GLY A 107 -11.36 13.69 -0.57
CA GLY A 107 -12.68 13.28 -1.08
C GLY A 107 -13.60 12.77 0.02
N MET A 108 -13.08 12.01 0.98
CA MET A 108 -13.84 11.58 2.17
C MET A 108 -14.31 12.78 3.00
N ILE A 109 -13.43 13.75 3.28
CA ILE A 109 -13.78 14.94 4.05
C ILE A 109 -14.90 15.75 3.37
N VAL A 110 -14.80 15.93 2.04
CA VAL A 110 -15.83 16.65 1.26
C VAL A 110 -17.17 15.92 1.32
N LEU A 111 -17.19 14.59 1.19
CA LEU A 111 -18.41 13.79 1.28
C LEU A 111 -19.06 13.85 2.66
N PHE A 112 -18.27 13.84 3.74
CA PHE A 112 -18.80 13.96 5.10
C PHE A 112 -19.28 15.37 5.43
N LYS A 113 -18.63 16.42 4.91
CA LYS A 113 -19.11 17.80 5.05
C LYS A 113 -20.40 18.06 4.30
N GLY A 114 -20.57 17.50 3.10
CA GLY A 114 -21.84 17.55 2.37
C GLY A 114 -22.99 16.91 3.15
N LYS A 115 -22.70 15.90 3.97
CA LYS A 115 -23.67 15.23 4.85
C LYS A 115 -24.16 16.07 6.02
N LEU A 116 -23.46 17.17 6.36
CA LEU A 116 -23.82 18.07 7.46
C LEU A 116 -24.74 19.22 7.01
N HIS A 117 -24.89 19.40 5.70
CA HIS A 117 -25.67 20.47 5.06
C HIS A 117 -26.94 19.97 4.35
N GLU A 118 -27.19 18.66 4.35
CA GLU A 118 -28.44 18.00 3.92
C GLU A 118 -29.25 17.59 5.16
#